data_AF-A0A8T3T3R0-F1
#
_entry.id   AF-A0A8T3T3R0-F1
#
_cell.length_a   1.000
_cell.length_b   1.000
_cell.length_c   1.000
_cell.angle_alpha   90.00
_cell.angle_beta   90.00
_cell.angle_gamma   90.00
#
_symmetry.space_group_name_H-M   'P 1'
#
loop_
_entity.id
_entity.type
_entity.pdbx_description
1 polymer ?
#
loop_
_entity_poly.entity_id
_entity_poly.type
_entity_poly.pdbx_seq_one_letter_code
_entity_poly.pdbx_strand_id
1 'polypeptide(L)'
;MDIILLIGSLALILVAAELFTNGIEWFGHKLNLAEGAVGSVLAAVATAMPETLIPVIAILGPVLLGGVATESSHAVGVGAILGAPFMLSTLAMFVTGIAIVIYTRRGRRTTDMRVNTGVLGRDVAFFIVGYGVA
;
A
#
# COMPACT_ATOMS: atom_id res chain seq x y z
N MET A 1 -16.12 8.70 -22.68
CA MET A 1 -16.74 7.81 -21.67
C MET A 1 -15.69 7.27 -20.72
N ASP A 2 -14.55 6.80 -21.25
CA ASP A 2 -13.54 6.08 -20.46
C ASP A 2 -12.83 6.93 -19.42
N ILE A 3 -12.54 8.20 -19.71
CA ILE A 3 -11.95 9.12 -18.72
C ILE A 3 -12.90 9.36 -17.54
N ILE A 4 -14.22 9.45 -17.81
CA ILE A 4 -15.23 9.64 -16.76
C ILE A 4 -15.30 8.37 -15.90
N LEU A 5 -15.28 7.19 -16.52
CA LEU A 5 -15.22 5.91 -15.81
C LEU A 5 -13.93 5.75 -15.01
N LEU A 6 -12.79 6.17 -15.54
CA LEU A 6 -11.49 6.15 -14.84
C LEU A 6 -11.53 7.05 -13.61
N ILE A 7 -11.95 8.31 -13.75
CA ILE A 7 -12.02 9.25 -12.63
C ILE A 7 -13.07 8.79 -11.61
N GLY A 8 -14.23 8.32 -12.08
CA GLY A 8 -15.29 7.80 -11.21
C GLY A 8 -14.88 6.55 -10.43
N SER A 9 -14.20 5.61 -11.08
CA SER A 9 -13.67 4.41 -10.41
C SER A 9 -12.55 4.74 -9.43
N LEU A 10 -11.66 5.67 -9.77
CA LEU A 10 -10.63 6.16 -8.83
C LEU A 10 -11.27 6.77 -7.59
N ALA A 11 -12.24 7.67 -7.76
CA ALA A 11 -12.95 8.28 -6.63
C ALA A 11 -13.65 7.23 -5.77
N LEU A 12 -14.30 6.23 -6.39
CA LEU A 12 -14.94 5.13 -5.69
C LEU A 12 -13.93 4.30 -4.89
N ILE A 13 -12.77 3.98 -5.46
CA ILE A 13 -11.70 3.24 -4.77
C ILE A 13 -11.19 4.02 -3.55
N LEU A 14 -10.97 5.33 -3.68
CA LEU A 14 -10.52 6.17 -2.56
C LEU A 14 -11.53 6.20 -1.42
N VAL A 15 -12.82 6.41 -1.73
CA VAL A 15 -13.89 6.41 -0.72
C VAL A 15 -14.04 5.04 -0.08
N ALA A 16 -13.97 3.97 -0.86
CA ALA A 16 -14.06 2.61 -0.36
C ALA A 16 -12.89 2.28 0.58
N ALA A 17 -11.67 2.68 0.23
CA ALA A 17 -10.48 2.48 1.06
C ALA A 17 -10.61 3.22 2.40
N GLU A 18 -11.06 4.47 2.40
CA GLU A 18 -11.25 5.27 3.63
C GLU A 18 -12.34 4.69 4.54
N LEU A 19 -13.48 4.29 3.97
CA LEU A 19 -14.55 3.64 4.74
C LEU A 19 -14.10 2.29 5.30
N PHE A 20 -13.32 1.53 4.54
CA PHE A 20 -12.84 0.22 4.93
C PHE A 20 -11.82 0.29 6.07
N THR A 21 -10.83 1.18 5.98
CA THR A 21 -9.83 1.37 7.05
C THR A 21 -10.50 1.83 8.35
N ASN A 22 -11.41 2.79 8.26
CA ASN A 22 -12.20 3.24 9.42
C ASN A 22 -13.05 2.11 10.00
N GLY A 23 -13.68 1.29 9.15
CA GLY A 23 -14.45 0.12 9.58
C GLY A 23 -13.61 -0.90 10.35
N ILE A 24 -12.37 -1.13 9.91
CA ILE A 24 -11.42 -2.03 10.56
C ILE A 24 -10.94 -1.49 11.91
N GLU A 25 -10.71 -0.18 12.04
CA GLU A 25 -10.37 0.46 13.32
C GLU A 25 -11.50 0.28 14.34
N TRP A 26 -12.74 0.56 13.95
CA TRP A 26 -13.93 0.37 14.80
C TRP A 26 -14.16 -1.11 15.14
N PHE A 27 -13.90 -2.01 14.20
CA PHE A 27 -13.94 -3.45 14.45
C PHE A 27 -12.92 -3.88 15.50
N GLY A 28 -11.68 -3.37 15.40
CA GLY A 28 -10.63 -3.60 16.38
C GLY A 28 -11.02 -3.08 17.77
N HIS A 29 -11.60 -1.88 17.84
CA HIS A 29 -12.12 -1.31 19.09
C HIS A 29 -13.25 -2.17 19.68
N LYS A 30 -14.19 -2.66 18.86
CA LYS A 30 -15.31 -3.49 19.32
C LYS A 30 -14.84 -4.84 19.89
N LEU A 31 -13.73 -5.37 19.37
CA LEU A 31 -13.10 -6.60 19.87
C LEU A 31 -12.16 -6.37 21.06
N ASN A 32 -12.04 -5.14 21.59
CA ASN A 32 -11.07 -4.78 22.65
C ASN A 32 -9.62 -5.18 22.29
N LEU A 33 -9.24 -5.09 21.02
CA LEU A 33 -7.87 -5.32 20.61
C LEU A 33 -6.99 -4.15 21.04
N ALA A 34 -5.75 -4.44 21.43
CA ALA A 34 -4.77 -3.41 21.72
C ALA A 34 -4.56 -2.52 20.47
N GLU A 35 -4.43 -1.20 20.64
CA GLU A 35 -4.16 -0.26 19.54
C GLU A 35 -2.99 -0.71 18.66
N GLY A 36 -1.96 -1.31 19.30
CA GLY A 36 -0.84 -1.90 18.58
C GLY A 36 -1.23 -3.02 17.63
N ALA A 37 -2.15 -3.91 18.00
CA ALA A 37 -2.63 -5.01 17.14
C ALA A 37 -3.55 -4.51 16.02
N VAL A 38 -4.40 -3.51 16.31
CA VAL A 38 -5.25 -2.88 15.30
C VAL A 38 -4.40 -2.16 14.26
N GLY A 39 -3.43 -1.34 14.68
CA GLY A 39 -2.58 -0.57 13.77
C GLY A 39 -1.58 -1.43 13.00
N SER A 40 -0.89 -2.37 13.67
CA SER A 40 0.21 -3.12 13.04
C SER A 40 -0.27 -4.28 12.16
N VAL A 41 -1.45 -4.85 12.41
CA VAL A 41 -1.95 -6.02 11.67
C VAL A 41 -3.20 -5.66 10.88
N LEU A 42 -4.26 -5.25 11.57
CA LEU A 42 -5.56 -5.07 10.91
C LEU A 42 -5.54 -3.89 9.92
N ALA A 43 -5.04 -2.73 10.34
CA ALA A 43 -4.94 -1.56 9.50
C ALA A 43 -3.92 -1.77 8.37
N ALA A 44 -2.75 -2.35 8.67
CA ALA A 44 -1.72 -2.63 7.67
C ALA A 44 -2.22 -3.57 6.55
N VAL A 45 -2.93 -4.65 6.90
CA VAL A 45 -3.55 -5.54 5.92
C VAL A 45 -4.66 -4.82 5.16
N ALA A 46 -5.48 -4.03 5.87
CA ALA A 46 -6.59 -3.33 5.25
C ALA A 46 -6.15 -2.28 4.22
N THR A 47 -5.06 -1.56 4.48
CA THR A 47 -4.52 -0.55 3.55
C THR A 47 -3.82 -1.18 2.34
N ALA A 48 -3.19 -2.35 2.51
CA ALA A 48 -2.55 -3.07 1.41
C ALA A 48 -3.55 -3.91 0.58
N MET A 49 -4.76 -4.13 1.10
CA MET A 49 -5.76 -4.98 0.45
C MET A 49 -6.21 -4.50 -0.93
N PRO A 50 -6.52 -3.20 -1.14
CA PRO A 50 -6.89 -2.68 -2.46
C PRO A 50 -5.81 -2.89 -3.50
N GLU A 51 -4.54 -2.70 -3.11
CA GLU A 51 -3.38 -2.83 -3.99
C GLU A 51 -3.08 -4.31 -4.32
N THR A 52 -3.19 -5.19 -3.33
CA THR A 52 -2.99 -6.65 -3.51
C THR A 52 -4.12 -7.34 -4.25
N LEU A 53 -5.33 -6.78 -4.26
CA LEU A 53 -6.46 -7.31 -5.03
C LEU A 53 -6.26 -7.16 -6.55
N ILE A 54 -5.58 -6.11 -7.02
CA ILE A 54 -5.36 -5.89 -8.46
C ILE A 54 -4.62 -7.08 -9.11
N PRO A 55 -3.45 -7.52 -8.63
CA PRO A 55 -2.77 -8.67 -9.21
C PRO A 55 -3.54 -9.98 -9.00
N VAL A 56 -4.25 -10.14 -7.88
CA VAL A 56 -5.13 -11.30 -7.64
C VAL A 56 -6.19 -11.41 -8.73
N ILE A 57 -6.92 -10.32 -9.00
CA ILE A 57 -7.97 -10.30 -10.04
C ILE A 57 -7.36 -10.45 -11.43
N ALA A 58 -6.21 -9.81 -11.69
CA ALA A 58 -5.54 -9.85 -12.99
C ALA A 58 -5.03 -11.26 -13.37
N ILE A 59 -4.60 -12.06 -12.38
CA ILE A 59 -4.02 -13.40 -12.60
C ILE A 59 -5.08 -14.51 -12.42
N LEU A 60 -5.89 -14.43 -11.36
CA LEU A 60 -6.87 -15.47 -11.03
C LEU A 60 -8.25 -15.21 -11.64
N GLY A 61 -8.58 -13.97 -12.00
CA GLY A 61 -9.85 -13.61 -12.61
C GLY A 61 -10.18 -14.41 -13.88
N PRO A 62 -9.25 -14.54 -14.85
CA PRO A 62 -9.49 -15.36 -16.04
C PRO A 62 -9.83 -16.83 -15.71
N VAL A 63 -9.15 -17.41 -14.72
CA VAL A 63 -9.37 -18.80 -14.27
C VAL A 63 -10.71 -18.97 -13.55
N LEU A 64 -11.08 -18.01 -12.69
CA LEU A 64 -12.27 -18.08 -11.84
C LEU A 64 -13.57 -17.67 -12.54
N LEU A 65 -13.50 -16.70 -13.46
CA LEU A 65 -14.65 -16.14 -14.17
C LEU A 65 -14.83 -16.73 -15.58
N GLY A 66 -14.00 -17.70 -15.97
CA GLY A 66 -14.06 -18.34 -17.29
C GLY A 66 -13.69 -17.41 -18.45
N GLY A 67 -12.85 -16.40 -18.18
CA GLY A 67 -12.37 -15.45 -19.18
C GLY A 67 -11.10 -15.92 -19.88
N VAL A 68 -10.81 -15.34 -21.05
CA VAL A 68 -9.51 -15.55 -21.72
C VAL A 68 -8.47 -14.68 -21.03
N ALA A 69 -7.41 -15.29 -20.50
CA ALA A 69 -6.26 -14.54 -20.01
C ALA A 69 -5.63 -13.79 -21.18
N THR A 70 -5.68 -12.45 -21.14
CA THR A 70 -5.02 -11.60 -22.12
C THR A 70 -3.63 -11.22 -21.62
N GLU A 71 -2.67 -11.07 -22.53
CA GLU A 71 -1.34 -10.52 -22.23
C GLU A 71 -1.42 -9.19 -21.46
N SER A 72 -2.44 -8.39 -21.76
CA SER A 72 -2.71 -7.12 -21.07
C SER A 72 -3.08 -7.33 -19.60
N SER A 73 -3.87 -8.34 -19.24
CA SER A 73 -4.21 -8.65 -17.85
C SER A 73 -2.96 -9.07 -17.07
N HIS A 74 -2.13 -9.92 -17.66
CA HIS A 74 -0.86 -10.32 -17.05
C HIS A 74 0.08 -9.14 -16.82
N ALA A 75 0.21 -8.25 -17.81
CA ALA A 75 1.03 -7.04 -17.69
C ALA A 75 0.54 -6.10 -16.59
N VAL A 76 -0.77 -5.95 -16.40
CA VAL A 76 -1.35 -5.17 -15.30
C VAL A 76 -1.05 -5.81 -13.95
N GLY A 77 -1.15 -7.14 -13.83
CA GLY A 77 -0.82 -7.85 -12.61
C GLY A 77 0.66 -7.72 -12.21
N VAL A 78 1.57 -7.91 -13.17
CA VAL A 78 3.01 -7.72 -12.96
C VAL A 78 3.32 -6.27 -12.59
N GLY A 79 2.70 -5.31 -13.30
CA GLY A 79 2.85 -3.89 -13.02
C GLY A 79 2.38 -3.50 -11.61
N ALA A 80 1.29 -4.09 -11.11
CA ALA A 80 0.82 -3.86 -9.76
C ALA A 80 1.77 -4.42 -8.69
N ILE A 81 2.32 -5.62 -8.90
CA ILE A 81 3.27 -6.27 -7.97
C ILE A 81 4.57 -5.48 -7.87
N LEU A 82 5.15 -5.11 -9.02
CA LEU A 82 6.42 -4.36 -9.07
C LEU A 82 6.24 -2.88 -8.73
N GLY A 83 5.06 -2.31 -9.04
CA GLY A 83 4.76 -0.89 -8.86
C GLY A 83 4.71 -0.49 -7.40
N ALA A 84 4.13 -1.31 -6.51
CA ALA A 84 3.98 -0.95 -5.10
C ALA A 84 5.34 -0.71 -4.39
N PRO A 85 6.33 -1.63 -4.47
CA PRO A 85 7.66 -1.37 -3.91
C PRO A 85 8.41 -0.19 -4.55
N PHE A 86 8.25 -0.01 -5.86
CA PHE A 86 8.88 1.09 -6.58
C PHE A 86 8.30 2.43 -6.12
N MET A 87 6.98 2.52 -5.95
CA MET A 87 6.29 3.70 -5.43
C MET A 87 6.76 4.05 -4.01
N LEU A 88 6.89 3.05 -3.12
CA LEU A 88 7.35 3.27 -1.76
C LEU A 88 8.81 3.76 -1.72
N SER A 89 9.72 3.06 -2.41
CA SER A 89 11.14 3.37 -2.41
C SER A 89 11.49 4.69 -3.08
N THR A 90 10.75 5.08 -4.12
CA THR A 90 10.99 6.32 -4.86
C THR A 90 10.14 7.46 -4.34
N LEU A 91 8.82 7.41 -4.54
CA LEU A 91 7.93 8.53 -4.29
C LEU A 91 7.67 8.74 -2.80
N ALA A 92 7.29 7.69 -2.06
CA ALA A 92 6.93 7.84 -0.65
C ALA A 92 8.14 8.30 0.18
N MET A 93 9.28 7.60 0.07
CA MET A 93 10.50 7.98 0.79
C MET A 93 11.03 9.36 0.39
N PHE A 94 10.92 9.75 -0.88
CA PHE A 94 11.29 11.09 -1.33
C PHE A 94 10.40 12.18 -0.72
N VAL A 95 9.07 12.00 -0.77
CA VAL A 95 8.11 12.96 -0.19
C VAL A 95 8.30 13.06 1.32
N THR A 96 8.46 11.94 2.03
CA THR A 96 8.75 11.91 3.47
C THR A 96 10.07 12.62 3.79
N GLY A 97 11.13 12.37 3.02
CA GLY A 97 12.42 13.03 3.17
C GLY A 97 12.34 14.55 2.99
N ILE A 98 11.66 15.01 1.93
CA ILE A 98 11.42 16.44 1.70
C ILE A 98 10.62 17.05 2.84
N ALA A 99 9.55 16.37 3.29
CA ALA A 99 8.75 16.85 4.40
C ALA A 99 9.62 17.09 5.64
N ILE A 100 10.45 16.12 6.02
CA ILE A 100 11.37 16.27 7.17
C ILE A 100 12.28 17.48 6.98
N VAL A 101 12.94 17.63 5.84
CA VAL A 101 13.83 18.77 5.55
C VAL A 101 13.10 20.12 5.69
N ILE A 102 11.89 20.23 5.15
CA ILE A 102 11.09 21.47 5.21
C ILE A 102 10.68 21.78 6.65
N TYR A 103 10.16 20.79 7.40
CA TYR A 103 9.71 20.99 8.77
C TYR A 103 10.86 21.28 9.73
N THR A 104 12.05 20.70 9.50
CA THR A 104 13.27 21.04 10.24
C THR A 104 13.73 22.46 9.92
N ARG A 105 13.76 22.88 8.65
CA ARG A 105 14.12 24.26 8.26
C ARG A 105 13.16 25.31 8.82
N ARG A 106 11.90 24.96 9.03
CA ARG A 106 10.89 25.82 9.65
C ARG A 106 10.92 25.80 11.19
N GLY A 107 11.87 25.09 11.80
CA GLY A 107 12.02 25.00 13.26
C GLY A 107 10.88 24.26 13.98
N ARG A 108 10.02 23.53 13.25
CA ARG A 108 8.86 22.83 13.82
C ARG A 108 9.19 21.42 14.31
N ARG A 109 10.37 20.90 13.96
CA ARG A 109 10.85 19.55 14.30
C ARG A 109 12.38 19.48 14.21
N THR A 110 13.00 18.56 14.95
CA THR A 110 14.40 18.17 14.75
C THR A 110 14.55 17.20 13.56
N THR A 111 15.77 16.98 13.08
CA THR A 111 16.06 15.93 12.08
C THR A 111 15.97 14.51 12.64
N ASP A 112 15.87 14.39 13.96
CA ASP A 112 15.80 13.11 14.63
C ASP A 112 14.42 12.46 14.41
N MET A 113 14.45 11.21 13.95
CA MET A 113 13.29 10.39 13.73
C MET A 113 13.32 9.23 14.71
N ARG A 114 12.26 9.09 15.49
CA ARG A 114 12.05 7.93 16.38
C ARG A 114 11.69 6.71 15.53
N VAL A 115 12.67 6.16 14.83
CA VAL A 115 12.54 4.97 13.99
C VAL A 115 13.46 3.90 14.55
N ASN A 116 12.96 2.67 14.65
CA ASN A 116 13.78 1.53 15.02
C ASN A 116 14.63 1.11 13.81
N THR A 117 15.88 1.53 13.79
CA THR A 117 16.83 1.24 12.69
C THR A 117 17.09 -0.26 12.52
N GLY A 118 16.97 -1.07 13.58
CA GLY A 118 17.09 -2.53 13.50
C GLY A 118 15.93 -3.17 12.74
N VAL A 119 14.69 -2.74 13.00
CA VAL A 119 13.50 -3.20 12.27
C VAL A 119 13.55 -2.72 10.83
N LEU A 120 13.84 -1.43 10.61
CA LEU A 120 13.94 -0.86 9.27
C LEU A 120 15.00 -1.57 8.43
N GLY A 121 16.19 -1.81 8.99
CA GLY A 121 17.27 -2.52 8.29
C GLY A 121 16.91 -3.95 7.93
N ARG A 122 16.24 -4.68 8.83
CA ARG A 122 15.73 -6.03 8.56
C ARG A 122 14.70 -6.03 7.44
N ASP A 123 13.75 -5.10 7.48
CA ASP A 123 12.65 -5.04 6.52
C ASP A 123 13.17 -4.63 5.12
N VAL A 124 14.13 -3.70 5.05
CA VAL A 124 14.82 -3.34 3.80
C VAL A 124 15.68 -4.50 3.29
N ALA A 125 16.40 -5.21 4.15
CA ALA A 125 17.21 -6.37 3.74
C ALA A 125 16.32 -7.49 3.20
N PHE A 126 15.22 -7.80 3.89
CA PHE A 126 14.23 -8.76 3.42
C PHE A 126 13.66 -8.35 2.06
N PHE A 127 13.33 -7.07 1.90
CA PHE A 127 12.87 -6.52 0.64
C PHE A 127 13.90 -6.67 -0.49
N ILE A 128 15.16 -6.27 -0.27
CA ILE A 128 16.23 -6.36 -1.28
C ILE A 128 16.49 -7.81 -1.68
N VAL A 129 16.54 -8.73 -0.71
CA VAL A 129 16.75 -10.16 -0.99
C VAL A 129 15.56 -10.74 -1.75
N GLY A 130 14.33 -10.49 -1.29
CA GLY A 130 13.13 -10.99 -1.95
C GLY A 130 12.97 -10.45 -3.37
N TYR A 131 13.20 -9.15 -3.56
CA TYR A 131 13.13 -8.50 -4.88
C TYR A 131 14.26 -8.95 -5.81
N GLY A 132 15.47 -9.21 -5.28
CA GLY A 132 16.60 -9.69 -6.09
C GLY A 132 16.47 -11.13 -6.58
N VAL A 133 15.62 -11.95 -5.94
CA VAL A 133 15.36 -13.35 -6.32
C VAL A 133 14.18 -13.48 -7.29
N ALA A 134 13.25 -12.52 -7.28
CA ALA A 134 12.06 -12.47 -8.13
C ALA A 134 12.40 -12.10 -9.58
#